data_AF-A0A8S3QAF9-F1
#
_entry.id   AF-A0A8S3QAF9-F1
#
_cell.length_a   1.000
_cell.length_b   1.000
_cell.length_c   1.000
_cell.angle_alpha   90.00
_cell.angle_beta   90.00
_cell.angle_gamma   90.00
#
_symmetry.space_group_name_H-M   'P 1'
#
loop_
_entity.id
_entity.type
_entity.pdbx_description
1 polymer ?
#
loop_
_entity_poly.entity_id
_entity_poly.type
_entity_poly.pdbx_seq_one_letter_code
_entity_poly.pdbx_strand_id
1 'polypeptide(L)'
;MRDKYHSLGMWAEYRFWRNRTKHIIDKSKQKYYNDMIKDSKDSKTLWKCIHSLNPSNPSKPHELITTGDHKTTDHKEIANTFNNYFTSCVEKLRHSRAPINSNFNTLTNYVQMKFLKKGNNKFIIPPVKVSELFAEITKLDVKTSSGTDNIGPKILKLSAPFIASSLTYIFNRMIDTGIYPSVLKNAKVAPIFKSGEKNVASNYRPISVLPTLGQLKLIRSILWNNLPISLKKSTSSTSSFKKDLKNYLMEH
;
A
#
# COMPACT_ATOMS: atom_id res chain seq x y z
N MET A 1 -23.96 39.75 -21.21
CA MET A 1 -23.85 40.93 -20.34
C MET A 1 -22.46 41.58 -20.43
N ARG A 2 -21.97 41.95 -21.63
CA ARG A 2 -20.62 42.53 -21.81
C ARG A 2 -20.57 43.93 -22.42
N ASP A 3 -21.70 44.47 -22.86
CA ASP A 3 -21.73 45.67 -23.70
C ASP A 3 -22.61 46.78 -23.11
N LYS A 4 -22.38 47.18 -21.86
CA LYS A 4 -23.12 48.29 -21.23
C LYS A 4 -22.28 49.44 -20.64
N TYR A 5 -20.98 49.50 -20.95
CA TYR A 5 -20.12 50.58 -20.44
C TYR A 5 -19.09 51.02 -21.49
N HIS A 6 -19.51 51.92 -22.40
CA HIS A 6 -18.61 52.59 -23.33
C HIS A 6 -18.74 54.11 -23.18
N SER A 7 -18.19 54.65 -22.09
CA SER A 7 -17.57 55.98 -22.11
C SER A 7 -16.06 55.79 -22.08
N LEU A 8 -15.30 56.56 -22.86
CA LEU A 8 -13.83 56.42 -22.96
C LEU A 8 -13.14 56.52 -21.58
N GLY A 9 -13.71 57.31 -20.66
CA GLY A 9 -13.20 57.49 -19.30
C GLY A 9 -13.32 56.24 -18.41
N MET A 10 -14.48 55.57 -18.42
CA MET A 10 -14.71 54.38 -17.58
C MET A 10 -13.83 53.20 -17.99
N TRP A 11 -13.54 53.06 -19.28
CA TRP A 11 -12.67 52.00 -19.76
C TRP A 11 -11.18 52.26 -19.49
N ALA A 12 -10.75 53.54 -19.50
CA ALA A 12 -9.40 53.93 -19.11
C ALA A 12 -9.15 53.64 -17.62
N GLU A 13 -10.10 53.96 -16.74
CA GLU A 13 -10.03 53.63 -15.31
C GLU A 13 -10.03 52.13 -15.06
N TYR A 14 -10.94 51.38 -15.72
CA TYR A 14 -10.96 49.92 -15.62
C TYR A 14 -9.62 49.31 -16.03
N ARG A 15 -9.05 49.77 -17.16
CA ARG A 15 -7.77 49.28 -17.65
C ARG A 15 -6.63 49.61 -16.68
N PHE A 16 -6.62 50.81 -16.11
CA PHE A 16 -5.66 51.21 -15.09
C PHE A 16 -5.71 50.29 -13.88
N TRP A 17 -6.90 50.07 -13.30
CA TRP A 17 -7.07 49.20 -12.13
C TRP A 17 -6.79 47.73 -12.43
N ARG A 18 -7.20 47.23 -13.62
CA ARG A 18 -6.86 45.88 -14.08
C ARG A 18 -5.35 45.69 -14.19
N ASN A 19 -4.65 46.63 -14.81
CA ASN A 19 -3.20 46.55 -14.99
C ASN A 19 -2.47 46.68 -13.65
N ARG A 20 -2.91 47.57 -12.77
CA ARG A 20 -2.36 47.74 -11.42
C ARG A 20 -2.56 46.47 -10.59
N THR A 21 -3.76 45.89 -10.61
CA THR A 21 -4.07 44.63 -9.92
C THR A 21 -3.23 43.49 -10.47
N LYS A 22 -3.13 43.36 -11.80
CA LYS A 22 -2.27 42.35 -12.44
C LYS A 22 -0.81 42.52 -12.03
N HIS A 23 -0.29 43.75 -12.05
CA HIS A 23 1.08 44.04 -11.62
C HIS A 23 1.33 43.66 -10.16
N ILE A 24 0.39 43.97 -9.26
CA ILE A 24 0.50 43.59 -7.83
C ILE A 24 0.47 42.07 -7.66
N ILE A 25 -0.38 41.37 -8.41
CA ILE A 25 -0.45 39.89 -8.39
C ILE A 25 0.88 39.31 -8.87
N ASP A 26 1.40 39.79 -10.00
CA ASP A 26 2.64 39.28 -10.59
C ASP A 26 3.84 39.54 -9.67
N LYS A 27 3.93 40.74 -9.08
CA LYS A 27 4.97 41.10 -8.11
C LYS A 27 4.89 40.27 -6.82
N SER A 28 3.68 40.02 -6.32
CA SER A 28 3.45 39.17 -5.14
C SER A 28 3.83 37.72 -5.41
N LYS A 29 3.47 37.18 -6.59
CA LYS A 29 3.88 35.82 -7.02
C LYS A 29 5.39 35.71 -7.12
N GLN A 30 6.03 36.68 -7.78
CA GLN A 30 7.49 36.70 -7.93
C GLN A 30 8.19 36.71 -6.56
N LYS A 31 7.71 37.55 -5.62
CA LYS A 31 8.25 37.59 -4.26
C LYS A 31 8.09 36.24 -3.55
N TYR A 32 6.89 35.66 -3.56
CA TYR A 32 6.61 34.37 -2.93
C TYR A 32 7.56 33.26 -3.40
N TYR A 33 7.74 33.11 -4.72
CA TYR A 33 8.63 32.07 -5.25
C TYR A 33 10.11 32.37 -4.99
N ASN A 34 10.53 33.65 -5.05
CA ASN A 34 11.89 34.04 -4.70
C ASN A 34 12.21 33.72 -3.23
N ASP A 35 11.28 34.01 -2.32
CA ASP A 35 11.44 33.74 -0.89
C ASP A 35 11.47 32.21 -0.65
N MET A 36 10.58 31.45 -1.30
CA MET A 36 10.57 29.98 -1.22
C MET A 36 11.85 29.32 -1.75
N ILE A 37 12.47 29.86 -2.80
CA ILE A 37 13.76 29.39 -3.33
C ILE A 37 14.89 29.71 -2.35
N LYS A 38 14.93 30.93 -1.80
CA LYS A 38 15.95 31.35 -0.82
C LYS A 38 15.88 30.53 0.47
N ASP A 39 14.68 30.20 0.92
CA ASP A 39 14.45 29.42 2.13
C ASP A 39 14.62 27.90 1.94
N SER A 40 14.82 27.45 0.69
CA SER A 40 15.01 26.03 0.40
C SER A 40 16.38 25.54 0.89
N LYS A 41 16.37 24.63 1.87
CA LYS A 41 17.58 24.07 2.50
C LYS A 41 18.05 22.77 1.86
N ASP A 42 17.19 22.11 1.06
CA ASP A 42 17.44 20.81 0.45
C ASP A 42 16.94 20.76 -1.00
N SER A 43 17.61 19.96 -1.82
CA SER A 43 17.29 19.80 -3.26
C SER A 43 15.81 19.44 -3.49
N LYS A 44 15.20 18.70 -2.57
CA LYS A 44 13.80 18.28 -2.67
C LYS A 44 12.80 19.43 -2.52
N THR A 45 13.05 20.40 -1.64
CA THR A 45 12.16 21.56 -1.50
C THR A 45 12.31 22.52 -2.69
N LEU A 46 13.55 22.68 -3.18
CA LEU A 46 13.82 23.45 -4.40
C LEU A 46 13.09 22.86 -5.62
N TRP A 47 13.19 21.54 -5.85
CA TRP A 47 12.49 20.88 -6.95
C TRP A 47 10.96 20.98 -6.85
N LYS A 48 10.40 20.92 -5.64
CA LYS A 48 8.96 21.17 -5.45
C LYS A 48 8.56 22.59 -5.86
N CYS A 49 9.37 23.60 -5.55
CA CYS A 49 9.13 24.98 -5.95
C CYS A 49 9.22 25.15 -7.48
N ILE A 50 10.18 24.50 -8.13
CA ILE A 50 10.32 24.52 -9.59
C ILE A 50 9.12 23.84 -10.26
N HIS A 51 8.66 22.71 -9.71
CA HIS A 51 7.49 22.02 -10.24
C HIS A 51 6.19 22.78 -10.04
N SER A 52 6.05 23.62 -9.01
CA SER A 52 4.87 24.47 -8.82
C SER A 52 4.86 25.70 -9.72
N LEU A 53 6.03 26.18 -10.15
CA LEU A 53 6.18 27.24 -11.15
C LEU A 53 5.78 26.80 -12.57
N ASN A 54 5.96 25.51 -12.86
CA ASN A 54 5.48 24.93 -14.10
C ASN A 54 4.01 24.50 -13.94
N PRO A 55 3.05 25.10 -14.66
CA PRO A 55 1.70 24.56 -14.71
C PRO A 55 1.81 23.13 -15.24
N SER A 56 1.58 22.16 -14.34
CA SER A 56 1.50 20.77 -14.75
C SER A 56 0.35 20.65 -15.74
N ASN A 57 0.63 20.14 -16.93
CA ASN A 57 -0.45 19.75 -17.84
C ASN A 57 -1.44 18.91 -17.04
N PRO A 58 -2.76 19.18 -17.10
CA PRO A 58 -3.74 18.35 -16.42
C PRO A 58 -3.44 16.91 -16.77
N SER A 59 -3.20 16.07 -15.75
CA SER A 59 -2.90 14.67 -15.98
C SER A 59 -4.03 14.11 -16.83
N LYS A 60 -3.69 13.58 -18.02
CA LYS A 60 -4.68 12.91 -18.85
C LYS A 60 -5.39 11.86 -17.99
N PRO A 61 -6.72 11.73 -18.09
CA PRO A 61 -7.43 10.68 -17.38
C PRO A 61 -6.79 9.33 -17.72
N HIS A 62 -6.69 8.44 -16.74
CA HIS A 62 -6.15 7.11 -16.97
C HIS A 62 -7.06 6.39 -17.97
N GLU A 63 -6.52 6.15 -19.17
CA GLU A 63 -7.18 5.42 -20.24
C GLU A 63 -6.58 4.01 -20.28
N LEU A 64 -7.43 2.97 -20.33
CA LEU A 64 -7.01 1.58 -20.47
C LEU A 64 -7.70 0.94 -21.67
N ILE A 65 -6.97 0.06 -22.35
CA ILE A 65 -7.50 -0.87 -23.35
C ILE A 65 -8.12 -2.03 -22.59
N THR A 66 -9.42 -2.25 -22.79
CA THR A 66 -10.15 -3.36 -22.18
C THR A 66 -9.88 -4.66 -22.93
N THR A 67 -10.41 -5.78 -22.41
CA THR A 67 -10.35 -7.09 -23.09
C THR A 67 -11.09 -7.15 -24.43
N GLY A 68 -11.85 -6.11 -24.81
CA GLY A 68 -12.54 -5.99 -26.10
C GLY A 68 -11.86 -5.04 -27.09
N ASP A 69 -10.59 -4.67 -26.85
CA ASP A 69 -9.77 -3.74 -27.64
C ASP A 69 -10.29 -2.30 -27.76
N HIS A 70 -11.41 -1.97 -27.09
CA HIS A 70 -11.83 -0.58 -26.93
C HIS A 70 -11.13 0.09 -25.75
N LYS A 71 -10.95 1.41 -25.87
CA LYS A 71 -10.38 2.23 -24.81
C LYS A 71 -11.48 2.74 -23.88
N THR A 72 -11.22 2.72 -22.58
CA THR A 72 -12.13 3.24 -21.56
C THR A 72 -11.42 4.18 -20.60
N THR A 73 -12.17 5.17 -20.11
CA THR A 73 -11.80 6.06 -19.01
C THR A 73 -12.71 5.86 -17.79
N ASP A 74 -13.69 4.95 -17.87
CA ASP A 74 -14.59 4.66 -16.76
C ASP A 74 -13.87 3.87 -15.65
N HIS A 75 -13.95 4.40 -14.42
CA HIS A 75 -13.21 3.83 -13.29
C HIS A 75 -13.64 2.41 -12.94
N LYS A 76 -14.92 2.05 -13.13
CA LYS A 76 -15.43 0.71 -12.80
C LYS A 76 -14.97 -0.30 -13.84
N GLU A 77 -15.04 0.07 -15.12
CA GLU A 77 -14.55 -0.75 -16.22
C GLU A 77 -13.03 -0.97 -16.15
N ILE A 78 -12.28 0.08 -15.82
CA ILE A 78 -10.84 0.01 -15.53
C ILE A 78 -10.55 -0.99 -14.42
N ALA A 79 -11.25 -0.89 -13.29
CA ALA A 79 -11.06 -1.79 -12.15
C ALA A 79 -11.37 -3.25 -12.51
N ASN A 80 -12.45 -3.48 -13.25
CA ASN A 80 -12.82 -4.81 -13.74
C ASN A 80 -11.79 -5.38 -14.72
N THR A 81 -11.27 -4.56 -15.63
CA THR A 81 -10.23 -4.97 -16.58
C THR A 81 -8.97 -5.45 -15.85
N PHE A 82 -8.51 -4.69 -14.84
CA PHE A 82 -7.39 -5.13 -14.00
C PHE A 82 -7.71 -6.41 -13.22
N ASN A 83 -8.90 -6.49 -12.62
CA ASN A 83 -9.30 -7.66 -11.84
C ASN A 83 -9.32 -8.93 -12.71
N ASN A 84 -9.92 -8.86 -13.89
CA ASN A 84 -9.98 -9.96 -14.85
C ASN A 84 -8.57 -10.38 -15.30
N TYR A 85 -7.72 -9.41 -15.61
CA TYR A 85 -6.33 -9.70 -15.98
C TYR A 85 -5.57 -10.41 -14.84
N PHE A 86 -5.57 -9.84 -13.63
CA PHE A 86 -4.82 -10.39 -12.50
C PHE A 86 -5.32 -11.78 -12.08
N THR A 87 -6.64 -12.00 -12.08
CA THR A 87 -7.21 -13.33 -11.80
C THR A 87 -6.86 -14.34 -12.88
N SER A 88 -6.89 -13.95 -14.16
CA SER A 88 -6.49 -14.83 -15.27
C SER A 88 -5.02 -15.28 -15.17
N CYS A 89 -4.12 -14.43 -14.66
CA CYS A 89 -2.73 -14.81 -14.43
C CYS A 89 -2.61 -15.93 -13.39
N VAL A 90 -3.39 -15.85 -12.30
CA VAL A 90 -3.41 -16.88 -11.24
C VAL A 90 -3.93 -18.20 -11.79
N GLU A 91 -5.00 -18.17 -12.57
CA GLU A 91 -5.57 -19.37 -13.18
C GLU A 91 -4.61 -20.03 -14.17
N LYS A 92 -3.96 -19.26 -15.05
CA LYS A 92 -2.91 -19.79 -15.94
C LYS A 92 -1.79 -20.47 -15.15
N LEU A 93 -1.35 -19.85 -14.05
CA LEU A 93 -0.32 -20.44 -13.18
C LEU A 93 -0.80 -21.74 -12.52
N ARG A 94 -2.06 -21.81 -12.07
CA ARG A 94 -2.63 -23.03 -11.48
C ARG A 94 -2.69 -24.18 -12.47
N HIS A 95 -3.20 -23.93 -13.68
CA HIS A 95 -3.30 -24.96 -14.73
C HIS A 95 -1.93 -25.40 -15.27
N SER A 96 -0.92 -24.52 -15.24
CA SER A 96 0.45 -24.87 -15.67
C SER A 96 1.22 -25.74 -14.67
N ARG A 97 0.75 -25.85 -13.42
CA ARG A 97 1.35 -26.74 -12.42
C ARG A 97 0.73 -28.13 -12.56
N ALA A 98 1.56 -29.17 -12.58
CA ALA A 98 1.08 -30.54 -12.50
C ALA A 98 0.15 -30.69 -11.27
N PRO A 99 -0.96 -31.44 -11.36
CA PRO A 99 -1.81 -31.69 -10.21
C PRO A 99 -0.93 -32.25 -9.10
N ILE A 100 -0.89 -31.54 -7.97
CA ILE A 100 -0.10 -31.95 -6.84
C ILE A 100 -0.80 -33.20 -6.31
N ASN A 101 -0.35 -34.39 -6.72
CA ASN A 101 -0.63 -35.64 -6.02
C ASN A 101 0.18 -35.64 -4.71
N SER A 102 -0.07 -34.65 -3.86
CA SER A 102 0.52 -34.55 -2.54
C SER A 102 -0.18 -35.57 -1.70
N ASN A 103 0.37 -36.78 -1.67
CA ASN A 103 0.04 -37.74 -0.66
C ASN A 103 0.45 -37.12 0.68
N PHE A 104 -0.52 -36.47 1.33
CA PHE A 104 -0.34 -35.73 2.58
C PHE A 104 0.29 -36.64 3.64
N ASN A 105 0.04 -37.94 3.56
CA ASN A 105 0.65 -38.97 4.40
C ASN A 105 2.16 -39.07 4.20
N THR A 106 2.68 -38.99 2.97
CA THR A 106 4.13 -38.99 2.71
C THR A 106 4.81 -37.76 3.31
N LEU A 107 4.18 -36.60 3.19
CA LEU A 107 4.68 -35.34 3.76
C LEU A 107 4.62 -35.37 5.30
N THR A 108 3.51 -35.85 5.86
CA THR A 108 3.29 -36.01 7.30
C THR A 108 4.29 -36.99 7.89
N ASN A 109 4.52 -38.13 7.22
CA ASN A 109 5.51 -39.12 7.62
C ASN A 109 6.93 -38.54 7.57
N TYR A 110 7.29 -37.81 6.52
CA TYR A 110 8.59 -37.14 6.42
C TYR A 110 8.80 -36.16 7.58
N VAL A 111 7.80 -35.34 7.88
CA VAL A 111 7.86 -34.36 8.97
C VAL A 111 7.96 -35.07 10.33
N GLN A 112 7.15 -36.11 10.56
CA GLN A 112 7.18 -36.90 11.79
C GLN A 112 8.52 -37.61 11.99
N MET A 113 9.03 -38.28 10.96
CA MET A 113 10.31 -39.00 11.03
C MET A 113 11.48 -38.05 11.30
N LYS A 114 11.49 -36.87 10.67
CA LYS A 114 12.63 -35.96 10.70
C LYS A 114 12.62 -34.99 11.87
N PHE A 115 11.45 -34.57 12.35
CA PHE A 115 11.33 -33.49 13.34
C PHE A 115 10.69 -33.90 14.68
N LEU A 116 9.85 -34.94 14.71
CA LEU A 116 9.13 -35.35 15.93
C LEU A 116 9.82 -36.49 16.69
N LYS A 117 10.70 -37.28 16.05
CA LYS A 117 11.45 -38.37 16.72
C LYS A 117 12.61 -37.89 17.62
N LYS A 118 13.02 -36.62 17.55
CA LYS A 118 14.25 -36.12 18.21
C LYS A 118 14.01 -35.36 19.52
N GLY A 119 12.92 -35.65 20.22
CA GLY A 119 12.52 -35.00 21.46
C GLY A 119 11.37 -34.02 21.28
N ASN A 120 10.68 -33.72 22.39
CA ASN A 120 9.46 -32.89 22.51
C ASN A 120 9.64 -31.45 21.99
N ASN A 121 9.78 -31.28 20.68
CA ASN A 121 9.82 -29.98 20.02
C ASN A 121 8.38 -29.45 19.91
N LYS A 122 7.80 -29.03 21.05
CA LYS A 122 6.58 -28.22 21.02
C LYS A 122 6.94 -26.84 20.49
N PHE A 123 6.46 -26.52 19.28
CA PHE A 123 6.45 -25.16 18.79
C PHE A 123 5.39 -24.38 19.55
N ILE A 124 5.81 -23.44 20.39
CA ILE A 124 4.93 -22.57 21.17
C ILE A 124 5.19 -21.14 20.74
N ILE A 125 4.11 -20.43 20.42
CA ILE A 125 4.16 -19.00 20.16
C ILE A 125 4.02 -18.31 21.53
N PRO A 126 5.02 -17.55 21.98
CA PRO A 126 4.91 -16.85 23.26
C PRO A 126 3.84 -15.75 23.17
N PRO A 127 3.18 -15.42 24.29
CA PRO A 127 2.21 -14.33 24.31
C PRO A 127 2.91 -13.00 24.00
N VAL A 128 2.20 -12.17 23.26
CA VAL A 128 2.60 -10.80 22.93
C VAL A 128 2.52 -9.93 24.18
N LYS A 129 3.57 -9.14 24.44
CA LYS A 129 3.56 -8.13 25.51
C LYS A 129 3.02 -6.79 24.99
N VAL A 130 2.37 -6.03 25.89
CA VAL A 130 1.84 -4.70 25.56
C VAL A 130 2.95 -3.76 25.07
N SER A 131 4.12 -3.81 25.69
CA SER A 131 5.28 -3.00 25.29
C SER A 131 5.79 -3.33 23.89
N GLU A 132 5.76 -4.60 23.49
CA GLU A 132 6.17 -5.06 22.15
C GLU A 132 5.20 -4.56 21.08
N LEU A 133 3.89 -4.69 21.34
CA LEU A 133 2.87 -4.20 20.41
C LEU A 133 2.89 -2.68 20.30
N PHE A 134 3.02 -1.97 21.42
CA PHE A 134 3.16 -0.51 21.44
C PHE A 134 4.38 -0.05 20.64
N ALA A 135 5.53 -0.69 20.84
CA ALA A 135 6.75 -0.40 20.09
C ALA A 135 6.58 -0.66 18.57
N GLU A 136 5.79 -1.65 18.17
CA GLU A 136 5.54 -1.92 16.76
C GLU A 136 4.58 -0.88 16.13
N ILE A 137 3.50 -0.53 16.83
CA ILE A 137 2.56 0.50 16.36
C ILE A 137 3.27 1.86 16.20
N THR A 138 4.17 2.20 17.12
CA THR A 138 4.94 3.45 17.04
C THR A 138 5.96 3.47 15.90
N LYS A 139 6.41 2.32 15.40
CA LYS A 139 7.30 2.21 14.23
C LYS A 139 6.58 2.34 12.88
N LEU A 140 5.24 2.38 12.86
CA LEU A 140 4.49 2.50 11.62
C LEU A 140 4.85 3.77 10.85
N ASP A 141 5.04 3.62 9.54
CA ASP A 141 5.21 4.76 8.64
C ASP A 141 3.85 5.41 8.35
N VAL A 142 3.68 6.62 8.88
CA VAL A 142 2.46 7.42 8.75
C VAL A 142 2.09 7.78 7.30
N LYS A 143 3.02 7.62 6.35
CA LYS A 143 2.80 7.87 4.92
C LYS A 143 2.18 6.68 4.18
N THR A 144 2.09 5.52 4.82
CA THR A 144 1.53 4.33 4.18
C THR A 144 0.00 4.41 4.07
N SER A 145 -0.53 3.78 3.03
CA SER A 145 -1.97 3.79 2.73
C SER A 145 -2.77 2.95 3.75
N SER A 146 -3.98 3.39 4.03
CA SER A 146 -4.96 2.60 4.79
C SER A 146 -5.46 1.40 3.97
N GLY A 147 -5.84 0.33 4.67
CA GLY A 147 -6.48 -0.83 4.07
C GLY A 147 -7.98 -0.61 3.83
N THR A 148 -8.71 -1.72 3.77
CA THR A 148 -10.17 -1.77 3.57
C THR A 148 -10.96 -1.17 4.75
N ASP A 149 -10.34 -1.09 5.93
CA ASP A 149 -10.90 -0.50 7.15
C ASP A 149 -10.84 1.04 7.19
N ASN A 150 -10.12 1.66 6.24
CA ASN A 150 -9.82 3.10 6.23
C ASN A 150 -9.12 3.63 7.49
N ILE A 151 -8.57 2.73 8.33
CA ILE A 151 -7.80 3.11 9.52
C ILE A 151 -6.34 3.27 9.12
N GLY A 152 -5.93 4.53 8.96
CA GLY A 152 -4.56 4.86 8.60
C GLY A 152 -3.56 4.66 9.74
N PRO A 153 -2.27 4.43 9.44
CA PRO A 153 -1.23 4.25 10.46
C PRO A 153 -1.05 5.46 11.38
N LYS A 154 -1.34 6.67 10.90
CA LYS A 154 -1.34 7.89 11.72
C LYS A 154 -2.32 7.79 12.88
N ILE A 155 -3.56 7.38 12.62
CA ILE A 155 -4.61 7.25 13.65
C ILE A 155 -4.21 6.18 14.65
N LEU A 156 -3.73 5.04 14.16
CA LEU A 156 -3.31 3.94 15.02
C LEU A 156 -2.15 4.34 15.93
N LYS A 157 -1.17 5.08 15.41
CA LYS A 157 -0.03 5.60 16.17
C LYS A 157 -0.42 6.63 17.24
N LEU A 158 -1.35 7.53 16.93
CA LEU A 158 -1.89 8.48 17.90
C LEU A 158 -2.70 7.79 19.01
N SER A 159 -3.44 6.74 18.65
CA SER A 159 -4.30 6.01 19.57
C SER A 159 -3.55 4.95 20.38
N ALA A 160 -2.30 4.63 20.01
CA ALA A 160 -1.50 3.55 20.58
C ALA A 160 -1.44 3.52 22.12
N PRO A 161 -1.27 4.66 22.84
CA PRO A 161 -1.23 4.65 24.30
C PRO A 161 -2.49 4.10 24.95
N PHE A 162 -3.64 4.26 24.28
CA PHE A 162 -4.95 3.88 24.81
C PHE A 162 -5.36 2.48 24.37
N ILE A 163 -5.04 2.09 23.13
CA ILE A 163 -5.54 0.84 22.54
C ILE A 163 -4.54 -0.33 22.62
N ALA A 164 -3.26 -0.09 22.93
CA ALA A 164 -2.25 -1.15 22.90
C ALA A 164 -2.58 -2.31 23.85
N SER A 165 -3.11 -2.04 25.04
CA SER A 165 -3.50 -3.10 25.98
C SER A 165 -4.63 -3.98 25.42
N SER A 166 -5.71 -3.35 24.95
CA SER A 166 -6.86 -4.06 24.36
C SER A 166 -6.48 -4.84 23.10
N LEU A 167 -5.66 -4.24 22.22
CA LEU A 167 -5.16 -4.96 21.05
C LEU A 167 -4.30 -6.14 21.47
N THR A 168 -3.40 -5.99 22.45
CA THR A 168 -2.55 -7.11 22.93
C THR A 168 -3.39 -8.29 23.38
N TYR A 169 -4.47 -8.03 24.13
CA TYR A 169 -5.42 -9.07 24.51
C TYR A 169 -6.00 -9.78 23.28
N ILE A 170 -6.49 -9.03 22.28
CA ILE A 170 -7.03 -9.60 21.04
C ILE A 170 -5.97 -10.42 20.29
N PHE A 171 -4.74 -9.93 20.19
CA PHE A 171 -3.63 -10.64 19.55
C PHE A 171 -3.30 -11.96 20.26
N ASN A 172 -3.27 -11.97 21.59
CA ASN A 172 -3.06 -13.20 22.34
C ASN A 172 -4.24 -14.17 22.16
N ARG A 173 -5.48 -13.69 22.12
CA ARG A 173 -6.64 -14.54 21.80
C ARG A 173 -6.56 -15.13 20.38
N MET A 174 -6.09 -14.38 19.40
CA MET A 174 -5.85 -14.91 18.04
C MET A 174 -4.79 -16.01 18.04
N ILE A 175 -3.72 -15.87 18.83
CA ILE A 175 -2.67 -16.88 18.97
C ILE A 175 -3.21 -18.13 19.68
N ASP A 176 -3.91 -17.97 20.80
CA ASP A 176 -4.45 -19.07 21.61
C ASP A 176 -5.47 -19.90 20.84
N THR A 177 -6.33 -19.24 20.05
CA THR A 177 -7.37 -19.90 19.25
C THR A 177 -6.86 -20.40 17.91
N GLY A 178 -5.73 -19.87 17.42
CA GLY A 178 -5.25 -20.09 16.07
C GLY A 178 -6.14 -19.45 14.98
N ILE A 179 -7.09 -18.57 15.35
CA ILE A 179 -8.05 -17.97 14.42
C ILE A 179 -7.59 -16.55 14.09
N TYR A 180 -7.30 -16.30 12.82
CA TYR A 180 -7.01 -14.96 12.31
C TYR A 180 -8.26 -14.32 11.65
N PRO A 181 -8.71 -13.13 12.08
CA PRO A 181 -9.90 -12.48 11.57
C PRO A 181 -9.87 -12.25 10.06
N SER A 182 -10.92 -12.65 9.35
CA SER A 182 -11.06 -12.45 7.90
C SER A 182 -10.98 -10.97 7.51
N VAL A 183 -11.50 -10.08 8.36
CA VAL A 183 -11.44 -8.63 8.15
C VAL A 183 -10.00 -8.12 8.06
N LEU A 184 -9.06 -8.71 8.79
CA LEU A 184 -7.64 -8.35 8.75
C LEU A 184 -6.91 -8.95 7.54
N LYS A 185 -7.49 -9.96 6.89
CA LYS A 185 -6.98 -10.59 5.66
C LYS A 185 -7.46 -9.88 4.39
N ASN A 186 -8.55 -9.13 4.47
CA ASN A 186 -9.17 -8.52 3.31
C ASN A 186 -8.37 -7.31 2.80
N ALA A 187 -7.70 -7.45 1.66
CA ALA A 187 -6.84 -6.42 1.09
C ALA A 187 -7.51 -5.68 -0.08
N LYS A 188 -7.23 -4.39 -0.19
CA LYS A 188 -7.49 -3.61 -1.41
C LYS A 188 -6.38 -3.90 -2.42
N VAL A 189 -6.75 -4.35 -3.62
CA VAL A 189 -5.78 -4.56 -4.71
C VAL A 189 -5.62 -3.26 -5.50
N ALA A 190 -4.42 -2.71 -5.51
CA ALA A 190 -4.05 -1.52 -6.26
C ALA A 190 -3.11 -1.89 -7.43
N PRO A 191 -3.46 -1.56 -8.69
CA PRO A 191 -2.55 -1.76 -9.82
C PRO A 191 -1.43 -0.72 -9.78
N ILE A 192 -0.17 -1.17 -9.76
CA ILE A 192 1.01 -0.31 -9.85
C ILE A 192 1.69 -0.51 -11.20
N PHE A 193 1.87 0.60 -11.92
CA PHE A 193 2.55 0.59 -13.21
C PHE A 193 3.99 0.10 -13.06
N LYS A 194 4.37 -0.86 -13.90
CA LYS A 194 5.71 -1.43 -13.94
C LYS A 194 6.54 -0.77 -15.05
N SER A 195 6.12 -0.92 -16.31
CA SER A 195 6.89 -0.55 -17.50
C SER A 195 6.04 -0.72 -18.76
N GLY A 196 6.37 -0.03 -19.86
CA GLY A 196 5.66 -0.19 -21.15
C GLY A 196 4.55 0.84 -21.33
N GLU A 197 3.50 0.48 -22.07
CA GLU A 197 2.36 1.37 -22.30
C GLU A 197 1.40 1.37 -21.10
N LYS A 198 0.98 2.57 -20.66
CA LYS A 198 0.13 2.76 -19.46
C LYS A 198 -1.33 2.37 -19.66
N ASN A 199 -1.75 2.20 -20.91
CA ASN A 199 -3.09 1.77 -21.29
C ASN A 199 -3.22 0.25 -21.38
N VAL A 200 -2.17 -0.53 -21.07
CA VAL A 200 -2.22 -2.00 -21.13
C VAL A 200 -2.15 -2.58 -19.72
N ALA A 201 -3.14 -3.40 -19.34
CA ALA A 201 -3.24 -3.97 -17.99
C ALA A 201 -2.04 -4.87 -17.62
N SER A 202 -1.43 -5.55 -18.59
CA SER A 202 -0.28 -6.44 -18.38
C SER A 202 0.99 -5.72 -17.91
N ASN A 203 1.06 -4.42 -18.14
CA ASN A 203 2.16 -3.54 -17.73
C ASN A 203 2.04 -3.08 -16.28
N TYR A 204 1.07 -3.61 -15.52
CA TYR A 204 0.85 -3.31 -14.11
C TYR A 204 1.04 -4.54 -13.23
N ARG A 205 1.36 -4.30 -11.96
CA ARG A 205 1.47 -5.32 -10.91
C ARG A 205 0.35 -5.12 -9.90
N PRO A 206 -0.33 -6.18 -9.44
CA PRO A 206 -1.26 -6.09 -8.33
C PRO A 206 -0.48 -5.92 -7.02
N ILE A 207 -0.81 -4.89 -6.24
CA ILE A 207 -0.34 -4.73 -4.85
C ILE A 207 -1.52 -4.81 -3.90
N SER A 208 -1.47 -5.77 -2.99
CA SER A 208 -2.46 -5.93 -1.92
C SER A 208 -2.12 -5.02 -0.75
N VAL A 209 -2.98 -4.03 -0.49
CA VAL A 209 -2.93 -3.13 0.66
C VAL A 209 -3.87 -3.68 1.74
N LEU A 210 -3.29 -4.16 2.84
CA LEU A 210 -4.04 -4.75 3.96
C LEU A 210 -4.46 -3.70 4.98
N PRO A 211 -5.44 -3.99 5.86
CA PRO A 211 -5.68 -3.20 7.07
C PRO A 211 -4.39 -2.98 7.85
N THR A 212 -4.19 -1.78 8.40
CA THR A 212 -2.93 -1.41 9.07
C THR A 212 -2.59 -2.38 10.21
N LEU A 213 -3.61 -2.81 10.96
CA LEU A 213 -3.47 -3.83 12.00
C LEU A 213 -3.04 -5.19 11.44
N GLY A 214 -3.57 -5.58 10.28
CA GLY A 214 -3.20 -6.83 9.61
C GLY A 214 -1.77 -6.83 9.07
N GLN A 215 -1.23 -5.64 8.77
CA GLN A 215 0.16 -5.47 8.32
C GLN A 215 1.19 -5.49 9.45
N LEU A 216 0.78 -5.46 10.72
CA LEU A 216 1.70 -5.41 11.85
C LEU A 216 2.67 -6.59 11.77
N LYS A 217 3.97 -6.27 11.70
CA LYS A 217 5.01 -7.28 11.54
C LYS A 217 5.20 -8.12 12.80
N LEU A 218 4.51 -7.79 13.90
CA LEU A 218 4.65 -8.43 15.20
C LEU A 218 4.34 -9.93 15.15
N ILE A 219 3.16 -10.33 14.66
CA ILE A 219 2.82 -11.77 14.54
C ILE A 219 3.87 -12.48 13.69
N ARG A 220 4.23 -11.89 12.54
CA ARG A 220 5.25 -12.45 11.66
C ARG A 220 6.61 -12.56 12.35
N SER A 221 7.01 -11.55 13.11
CA SER A 221 8.28 -11.49 13.84
C SER A 221 8.32 -12.53 14.94
N ILE A 222 7.24 -12.65 15.72
CA ILE A 222 7.12 -13.66 16.78
C ILE A 222 7.15 -15.05 16.18
N LEU A 223 6.36 -15.33 15.13
CA LEU A 223 6.40 -16.61 14.42
C LEU A 223 7.78 -16.92 13.87
N TRP A 224 8.41 -15.94 13.22
CA TRP A 224 9.75 -16.10 12.67
C TRP A 224 10.79 -16.36 13.76
N ASN A 225 10.77 -15.59 14.85
CA ASN A 225 11.74 -15.72 15.93
C ASN A 225 11.60 -17.06 16.66
N ASN A 226 10.37 -17.55 16.85
CA ASN A 226 10.11 -18.81 17.52
C ASN A 226 10.18 -20.03 16.59
N LEU A 227 10.35 -19.83 15.27
CA LEU A 227 10.53 -20.94 14.33
C LEU A 227 11.85 -21.69 14.63
N PRO A 228 11.82 -23.03 14.72
CA PRO A 228 13.01 -23.85 14.92
C PRO A 228 14.13 -23.52 13.95
N ILE A 229 15.38 -23.49 14.44
CA ILE A 229 16.58 -23.18 13.64
C ILE A 229 16.74 -24.15 12.45
N SER A 230 16.34 -25.40 12.62
CA SER A 230 16.33 -26.42 11.56
C SER A 230 15.45 -26.03 10.38
N LEU A 231 14.26 -25.49 10.66
CA LEU A 231 13.34 -24.98 9.64
C LEU A 231 13.89 -23.69 9.02
N LYS A 232 14.42 -22.76 9.82
CA LYS A 232 15.07 -21.54 9.31
C LYS A 232 16.20 -21.85 8.33
N LYS A 233 17.11 -22.78 8.66
CA LYS A 233 18.24 -23.16 7.80
C LYS A 233 17.79 -23.75 6.46
N SER A 234 16.73 -24.56 6.45
CA SER A 234 16.15 -25.10 5.21
C SER A 234 15.49 -24.03 4.32
N THR A 235 15.12 -22.88 4.88
CA THR A 235 14.45 -21.78 4.17
C THR A 235 15.40 -20.72 3.61
N SER A 236 16.67 -20.71 4.02
CA SER A 236 17.69 -19.74 3.56
C SER A 236 18.00 -19.87 2.06
N SER A 237 17.72 -21.01 1.45
CA SER A 237 17.96 -21.30 0.03
C SER A 237 16.80 -20.91 -0.90
N THR A 238 15.63 -20.49 -0.37
CA THR A 238 14.47 -20.15 -1.21
C THR A 238 13.82 -18.83 -0.77
N SER A 239 13.96 -17.79 -1.61
CA SER A 239 13.30 -16.49 -1.40
C SER A 239 11.76 -16.58 -1.36
N SER A 240 11.20 -17.70 -1.85
CA SER A 240 9.77 -18.01 -1.83
C SER A 240 9.19 -18.22 -0.44
N PHE A 241 9.88 -18.83 0.53
CA PHE A 241 9.22 -19.20 1.79
C PHE A 241 8.78 -18.00 2.65
N LYS A 242 9.51 -16.87 2.62
CA LYS A 242 9.07 -15.62 3.27
C LYS A 242 7.80 -15.05 2.63
N LYS A 243 7.57 -15.35 1.35
CA LYS A 243 6.38 -15.00 0.58
C LYS A 243 5.26 -16.03 0.82
N ASP A 244 5.60 -17.31 0.93
CA ASP A 244 4.65 -18.40 1.16
C ASP A 244 4.15 -18.44 2.61
N LEU A 245 4.97 -18.12 3.61
CA LEU A 245 4.52 -17.92 5.00
C LEU A 245 3.59 -16.70 5.11
N LYS A 246 3.87 -15.65 4.31
CA LYS A 246 2.96 -14.51 4.18
C LYS A 246 1.64 -14.94 3.52
N ASN A 247 1.66 -15.84 2.53
CA ASN A 247 0.44 -16.34 1.90
C ASN A 247 -0.32 -17.31 2.82
N TYR A 248 0.35 -18.21 3.54
CA TYR A 248 -0.26 -19.16 4.47
C TYR A 248 -0.99 -18.47 5.64
N LEU A 249 -0.40 -17.42 6.21
CA LEU A 249 -1.05 -16.59 7.25
C LEU A 249 -2.22 -15.75 6.71
N MET A 250 -2.33 -15.63 5.39
CA MET A 250 -3.37 -14.88 4.69
C MET A 250 -4.47 -15.79 4.12
N GLU A 251 -4.17 -17.08 3.90
CA GLU A 251 -5.06 -18.10 3.33
C GLU A 251 -5.79 -18.94 4.41
N HIS A 252 -5.32 -18.94 5.67
CA HIS A 252 -5.96 -19.60 6.82
C HIS A 252 -6.21 -18.64 7.97
#